data_AF-A0A7K6TLR7-F1
#
_entry.id   AF-A0A7K6TLR7-F1
#
_cell.length_a   1.000
_cell.length_b   1.000
_cell.length_c   1.000
_cell.angle_alpha   90.00
_cell.angle_beta   90.00
_cell.angle_gamma   90.00
#
_symmetry.space_group_name_H-M   'P 1'
#
loop_
_entity.id
_entity.type
_entity.pdbx_description
1 polymer ?
#
loop_
_entity_poly.entity_id
_entity_poly.type
_entity_poly.pdbx_seq_one_letter_code
_entity_poly.pdbx_strand_id
1 'polypeptide(L)'
;DQDSGDNGLLLYSLVNSQTNEFDIDENTGQIFTVSVAGKAGTFHLEVQATDQGTTRLTARTTVNVTVDSSSSNNIVVVALNQKINAVERNIAEVKRVLEDKLAWSVYIIDVYSNELERKARSSTDVTYVKIIAFDEANKEVPAEDVKRKLTEQKSNIEIELEKIFSTPVTAAIEEAPADPASPELIATIVLSVLLACTLVAFLVYVLFAIKRKRKYEQQYLVKKQADIMHGIDNPGATDKNGSLKSLEKLDHSNN
;
A
#
# COMPACT_ATOMS: atom_id res chain seq x y z
N ASP A 1 33.58 -33.33 -0.20
CA ASP A 1 33.35 -32.19 -1.10
C ASP A 1 34.70 -31.53 -1.35
N GLN A 2 34.98 -31.16 -2.60
CA GLN A 2 36.29 -30.64 -3.03
C GLN A 2 36.60 -29.25 -2.44
N ASP A 3 35.60 -28.60 -1.85
CA ASP A 3 35.69 -27.25 -1.27
C ASP A 3 35.40 -27.22 0.24
N SER A 4 35.94 -28.19 0.99
CA SER A 4 35.82 -28.20 2.47
C SER A 4 36.88 -27.29 3.11
N GLY A 5 36.49 -26.46 4.09
CA GLY A 5 37.41 -25.55 4.80
C GLY A 5 37.47 -24.15 4.17
N ASP A 6 38.59 -23.44 4.33
CA ASP A 6 38.74 -22.04 3.84
C ASP A 6 38.60 -21.90 2.31
N ASN A 7 38.82 -22.99 1.56
CA ASN A 7 38.60 -23.03 0.12
C ASN A 7 37.10 -22.96 -0.27
N GLY A 8 36.19 -23.24 0.67
CA GLY A 8 34.74 -23.05 0.49
C GLY A 8 34.26 -21.64 0.85
N LEU A 9 35.12 -20.79 1.40
CA LEU A 9 34.80 -19.40 1.73
C LEU A 9 35.18 -18.51 0.55
N LEU A 10 34.17 -17.96 -0.12
CA LEU A 10 34.32 -17.06 -1.25
C LEU A 10 34.10 -15.62 -0.83
N LEU A 11 34.96 -14.72 -1.31
CA LEU A 11 34.77 -13.28 -1.25
C LEU A 11 34.41 -12.74 -2.64
N TYR A 12 33.37 -11.93 -2.69
CA TYR A 12 32.83 -11.36 -3.91
C TYR A 12 33.19 -9.88 -4.06
N SER A 13 33.46 -9.43 -5.28
CA SER A 13 33.75 -8.02 -5.57
C SER A 13 33.35 -7.63 -6.99
N LEU A 14 33.11 -6.33 -7.20
CA LEU A 14 32.97 -5.74 -8.53
C LEU A 14 34.35 -5.29 -9.03
N VAL A 15 34.83 -5.87 -10.13
CA VAL A 15 36.18 -5.63 -10.68
C VAL A 15 36.28 -4.24 -11.30
N ASN A 16 35.18 -3.74 -11.86
CA ASN A 16 35.13 -2.50 -12.61
C ASN A 16 34.07 -1.57 -11.99
N SER A 17 34.35 -1.06 -10.79
CA SER A 17 33.48 -0.15 -10.02
C SER A 17 33.37 1.26 -10.61
N GLN A 18 33.51 1.43 -11.93
CA GLN A 18 33.38 2.74 -12.59
C GLN A 18 31.97 3.33 -12.43
N THR A 19 31.02 2.53 -11.99
CA THR A 19 29.65 2.91 -11.72
C THR A 19 29.40 2.92 -10.21
N ASN A 20 29.14 4.10 -9.63
CA ASN A 20 28.64 4.25 -8.25
C ASN A 20 27.16 3.82 -8.12
N GLU A 21 26.60 3.25 -9.18
CA GLU A 21 25.21 2.83 -9.30
C GLU A 21 24.91 1.52 -8.56
N PHE A 22 25.90 0.63 -8.41
CA PHE A 22 25.75 -0.71 -7.85
C PHE A 22 26.91 -1.07 -6.93
N ASP A 23 26.64 -1.94 -5.97
CA ASP A 23 27.63 -2.50 -5.05
C ASP A 23 27.29 -3.95 -4.71
N ILE A 24 28.21 -4.69 -4.08
CA ILE A 24 28.08 -6.12 -3.80
C ILE A 24 28.48 -6.44 -2.37
N ASP A 25 27.68 -7.25 -1.69
CA ASP A 25 28.04 -7.78 -0.38
C ASP A 25 29.14 -8.84 -0.53
N GLU A 26 30.29 -8.57 0.09
CA GLU A 26 31.50 -9.37 -0.09
C GLU A 26 31.35 -10.84 0.35
N ASN A 27 30.44 -11.13 1.27
CA ASN A 27 30.29 -12.46 1.88
C ASN A 27 29.21 -13.29 1.21
N THR A 28 28.16 -12.64 0.69
CA THR A 28 26.99 -13.29 0.11
C THR A 28 26.95 -13.22 -1.42
N GLY A 29 27.70 -12.28 -2.02
CA GLY A 29 27.64 -12.00 -3.45
C GLY A 29 26.36 -11.29 -3.89
N GLN A 30 25.53 -10.82 -2.95
CA GLN A 30 24.31 -10.08 -3.27
C GLN A 30 24.67 -8.71 -3.84
N ILE A 31 24.28 -8.46 -5.09
CA ILE A 31 24.39 -7.15 -5.75
C ILE A 31 23.19 -6.30 -5.34
N PHE A 32 23.44 -5.05 -4.95
CA PHE A 32 22.39 -4.09 -4.60
C PHE A 32 22.60 -2.76 -5.33
N THR A 33 21.48 -2.08 -5.58
CA THR A 33 21.46 -0.77 -6.20
C THR A 33 21.80 0.30 -5.17
N VAL A 34 22.81 1.12 -5.46
CA VAL A 34 23.21 2.28 -4.66
C VAL A 34 22.43 3.52 -5.09
N SER A 35 22.47 3.86 -6.39
CA SER A 35 21.68 4.95 -6.96
C SER A 35 21.65 4.88 -8.49
N VAL A 36 20.45 4.78 -9.06
CA VAL A 36 20.22 4.80 -10.52
C VAL A 36 19.28 5.92 -10.95
N ALA A 37 19.10 6.94 -10.09
CA ALA A 37 18.19 8.04 -10.37
C ALA A 37 18.59 8.78 -11.66
N GLY A 38 17.66 8.89 -12.61
CA GLY A 38 17.89 9.53 -13.91
C GLY A 38 18.79 8.72 -14.85
N LYS A 39 19.08 7.45 -14.54
CA LYS A 39 19.83 6.54 -15.40
C LYS A 39 18.87 5.60 -16.13
N ALA A 40 19.24 5.21 -17.34
CA ALA A 40 18.55 4.19 -18.12
C ALA A 40 19.57 3.45 -19.00
N GLY A 41 19.27 2.21 -19.36
CA GLY A 41 20.12 1.35 -20.19
C GLY A 41 20.72 0.17 -19.45
N THR A 42 21.60 -0.57 -20.13
CA THR A 42 22.23 -1.78 -19.60
C THR A 42 23.63 -1.48 -19.06
N PHE A 43 23.85 -1.87 -17.81
CA PHE A 43 25.12 -1.81 -17.10
C PHE A 43 25.74 -3.21 -17.09
N HIS A 44 27.02 -3.30 -17.44
CA HIS A 44 27.77 -4.56 -17.47
C HIS A 44 28.69 -4.61 -16.25
N LEU A 45 28.29 -5.37 -15.24
CA LEU A 45 29.03 -5.54 -13.99
C LEU A 45 29.95 -6.76 -14.11
N GLU A 46 31.27 -6.56 -14.01
CA GLU A 46 32.22 -7.67 -13.91
C GLU A 46 32.34 -8.07 -12.43
N VAL A 47 31.85 -9.27 -12.10
CA VAL A 47 31.87 -9.83 -10.75
C VAL A 47 33.02 -10.82 -10.64
N GLN A 48 33.80 -10.71 -9.56
CA GLN A 48 34.86 -11.65 -9.22
C GLN A 48 34.51 -12.39 -7.92
N ALA A 49 34.72 -13.71 -7.92
CA ALA A 49 34.76 -14.53 -6.72
C ALA A 49 36.21 -14.95 -6.44
N THR A 50 36.63 -14.85 -5.19
CA THR A 50 38.00 -15.18 -4.74
C THR A 50 37.91 -16.14 -3.57
N ASP A 51 38.59 -17.29 -3.64
CA ASP A 51 38.68 -18.20 -2.50
C ASP A 51 39.64 -17.67 -1.42
N GLN A 52 39.56 -18.25 -0.21
CA GLN A 52 40.46 -17.91 0.89
C GLN A 52 41.57 -18.94 1.11
N GLY A 53 41.93 -19.70 0.07
CA GLY A 53 43.05 -20.63 0.12
C GLY A 53 44.40 -19.92 0.32
N THR A 54 45.43 -20.68 0.73
CA THR A 54 46.81 -20.15 0.89
C THR A 54 47.34 -19.58 -0.43
N THR A 55 46.98 -20.19 -1.56
CA THR A 55 47.14 -19.61 -2.90
C THR A 55 45.76 -19.27 -3.41
N ARG A 56 45.43 -17.98 -3.44
CA ARG A 56 44.07 -17.53 -3.80
C ARG A 56 43.79 -17.77 -5.28
N LEU A 57 42.69 -18.45 -5.58
CA LEU A 57 42.15 -18.55 -6.93
C LEU A 57 41.03 -17.54 -7.14
N THR A 58 40.87 -17.09 -8.37
CA THR A 58 39.82 -16.14 -8.74
C THR A 58 39.07 -16.62 -9.97
N ALA A 59 37.76 -16.38 -10.00
CA ALA A 59 36.90 -16.57 -11.15
C ALA A 59 36.09 -15.29 -11.41
N ARG A 60 35.79 -15.01 -12.67
CA ARG A 60 35.05 -13.80 -13.07
C ARG A 60 33.86 -14.14 -13.97
N THR A 61 32.82 -13.34 -13.87
CA THR A 61 31.63 -13.40 -14.72
C THR A 61 31.07 -12.01 -14.96
N THR A 62 30.21 -11.87 -15.98
CA THR A 62 29.52 -10.61 -16.28
C THR A 62 28.05 -10.72 -15.90
N VAL A 63 27.58 -9.78 -15.09
CA VAL A 63 26.17 -9.57 -14.75
C VAL A 63 25.66 -8.35 -15.50
N ASN A 64 24.61 -8.53 -16.31
CA ASN A 64 23.97 -7.45 -17.03
C ASN A 64 22.79 -6.92 -16.22
N VAL A 65 22.84 -5.66 -15.82
CA VAL A 65 21.74 -4.99 -15.10
C VAL A 65 21.11 -3.96 -16.03
N THR A 66 19.84 -4.17 -16.38
CA THR A 66 19.08 -3.20 -17.19
C THR A 66 18.26 -2.31 -16.26
N VAL A 67 18.50 -1.00 -16.32
CA VAL A 67 17.68 0.01 -15.66
C VAL A 67 16.74 0.57 -16.72
N ASP A 68 15.44 0.35 -16.52
CA ASP A 68 14.41 0.97 -17.33
C ASP A 68 13.81 2.16 -16.57
N SER A 69 13.48 3.22 -17.31
CA SER A 69 12.67 4.35 -16.82
C SER A 69 11.18 4.01 -16.73
N SER A 70 10.80 2.75 -17.03
CA SER A 70 9.44 2.22 -17.02
C SER A 70 8.66 2.66 -15.78
N SER A 71 7.40 3.08 -16.00
CA SER A 71 6.50 3.38 -14.89
C SER A 71 6.11 2.08 -14.18
N SER A 72 6.01 2.10 -12.84
CA SER A 72 5.47 0.99 -12.04
C SER A 72 4.09 0.49 -12.51
N ASN A 73 3.39 1.28 -13.33
CA ASN A 73 2.03 1.01 -13.81
C ASN A 73 1.88 -0.25 -14.67
N ASN A 74 2.94 -0.75 -15.33
CA ASN A 74 2.84 -1.96 -16.16
C ASN A 74 3.32 -3.24 -15.45
N ILE A 75 3.69 -3.14 -14.17
CA ILE A 75 4.05 -4.31 -13.37
C ILE A 75 2.79 -5.13 -13.12
N VAL A 76 2.88 -6.44 -13.38
CA VAL A 76 1.82 -7.41 -13.11
C VAL A 76 2.27 -8.38 -12.04
N VAL A 77 1.38 -8.73 -11.11
CA VAL A 77 1.66 -9.69 -10.05
C VAL A 77 0.95 -11.00 -10.35
N VAL A 78 1.72 -12.08 -10.43
CA VAL A 78 1.20 -13.46 -10.56
C VAL A 78 1.34 -14.16 -9.21
N ALA A 79 0.23 -14.62 -8.65
CA ALA A 79 0.18 -15.42 -7.45
C ALA A 79 0.13 -16.91 -7.82
N LEU A 80 1.15 -17.64 -7.41
CA LEU A 80 1.26 -19.09 -7.57
C LEU A 80 1.00 -19.74 -6.22
N ASN A 81 0.10 -20.74 -6.16
CA ASN A 81 -0.15 -21.55 -4.95
C ASN A 81 1.01 -22.53 -4.63
N GLN A 82 2.24 -22.06 -4.71
CA GLN A 82 3.46 -22.81 -4.49
C GLN A 82 4.30 -22.11 -3.42
N LYS A 83 5.09 -22.90 -2.69
CA LYS A 83 6.03 -22.36 -1.69
C LYS A 83 7.17 -21.60 -2.37
N ILE A 84 7.62 -20.51 -1.75
CA ILE A 84 8.63 -19.62 -2.35
C ILE A 84 9.92 -20.35 -2.72
N ASN A 85 10.39 -21.26 -1.86
CA ASN A 85 11.58 -22.05 -2.13
C ASN A 85 11.44 -22.98 -3.34
N ALA A 86 10.23 -23.45 -3.67
CA ALA A 86 9.97 -24.25 -4.86
C ALA A 86 9.94 -23.36 -6.11
N VAL A 87 9.32 -22.17 -6.01
CA VAL A 87 9.27 -21.18 -7.08
C VAL A 87 10.66 -20.66 -7.42
N GLU A 88 11.45 -20.25 -6.42
CA GLU A 88 12.83 -19.76 -6.59
C GLU A 88 13.74 -20.80 -7.25
N ARG A 89 13.66 -22.07 -6.82
CA ARG A 89 14.44 -23.16 -7.43
C ARG A 89 14.10 -23.40 -8.89
N ASN A 90 12.87 -23.11 -9.31
CA ASN A 90 12.39 -23.33 -10.67
C ASN A 90 12.13 -22.01 -11.41
N ILE A 91 12.69 -20.89 -10.95
CA ILE A 91 12.31 -19.55 -11.44
C ILE A 91 12.61 -19.37 -12.94
N ALA A 92 13.67 -20.02 -13.43
CA ALA A 92 14.02 -20.04 -14.85
C ALA A 92 12.96 -20.77 -15.69
N GLU A 93 12.42 -21.88 -15.19
CA GLU A 93 11.36 -22.63 -15.87
C GLU A 93 10.01 -21.88 -15.79
N VAL A 94 9.71 -21.25 -14.65
CA VAL A 94 8.54 -20.35 -14.52
C VAL A 94 8.62 -19.24 -15.57
N LYS A 95 9.77 -18.56 -15.66
CA LYS A 95 10.02 -17.54 -16.68
C LYS A 95 9.80 -18.11 -18.08
N ARG A 96 10.40 -19.26 -18.40
CA ARG A 96 10.29 -19.91 -19.71
C ARG A 96 8.84 -20.22 -20.10
N VAL A 97 8.03 -20.73 -19.16
CA VAL A 97 6.61 -20.99 -19.39
C VAL A 97 5.86 -19.69 -19.67
N LEU A 98 6.11 -18.63 -18.91
CA LEU A 98 5.48 -17.33 -19.14
C LEU A 98 5.88 -16.77 -20.52
N GLU A 99 7.15 -16.82 -20.89
CA GLU A 99 7.61 -16.36 -22.21
C GLU A 99 6.98 -17.17 -23.36
N ASP A 100 6.91 -18.49 -23.23
CA ASP A 100 6.29 -19.39 -24.22
C ASP A 100 4.80 -19.09 -24.40
N LYS A 101 4.03 -18.97 -23.30
CA LYS A 101 2.58 -18.74 -23.38
C LYS A 101 2.22 -17.31 -23.74
N LEU A 102 3.01 -16.34 -23.30
CA LEU A 102 2.78 -14.93 -23.60
C LEU A 102 3.40 -14.49 -24.92
N ALA A 103 4.29 -15.27 -25.53
CA ALA A 103 5.03 -14.89 -26.74
C ALA A 103 5.67 -13.49 -26.63
N TRP A 104 6.14 -13.15 -25.43
CA TRP A 104 6.78 -11.90 -25.07
C TRP A 104 7.99 -12.19 -24.19
N SER A 105 8.98 -11.32 -24.20
CA SER A 105 10.06 -11.38 -23.21
C SER A 105 9.51 -11.01 -21.84
N VAL A 106 9.83 -11.79 -20.81
CA VAL A 106 9.32 -11.58 -19.45
C VAL A 106 10.49 -11.37 -18.50
N TYR A 107 10.47 -10.25 -17.78
CA TYR A 107 11.41 -10.01 -16.69
C TYR A 107 10.71 -10.18 -15.36
N ILE A 108 11.27 -11.04 -14.52
CA ILE A 108 10.84 -11.23 -13.14
C ILE A 108 11.58 -10.19 -12.30
N ILE A 109 10.82 -9.27 -11.72
CA ILE A 109 11.33 -8.14 -10.94
C ILE A 109 11.54 -8.56 -9.48
N ASP A 110 10.60 -9.33 -8.93
CA ASP A 110 10.60 -9.72 -7.52
C ASP A 110 9.83 -11.03 -7.31
N VAL A 111 10.22 -11.78 -6.29
CA VAL A 111 9.58 -13.03 -5.86
C VAL A 111 9.47 -13.00 -4.34
N TYR A 112 8.24 -13.03 -3.81
CA TYR A 112 8.00 -12.87 -2.38
C TYR A 112 6.77 -13.64 -1.91
N SER A 113 6.69 -13.94 -0.60
CA SER A 113 5.56 -14.71 -0.01
C SER A 113 4.78 -13.93 1.07
N ASN A 114 5.30 -12.78 1.54
CA ASN A 114 4.66 -11.85 2.47
C ASN A 114 5.20 -10.43 2.25
N GLU A 115 4.32 -9.44 2.03
CA GLU A 115 4.70 -8.03 1.83
C GLU A 115 5.39 -7.39 3.05
N LEU A 116 5.12 -7.87 4.27
CA LEU A 116 5.58 -7.24 5.50
C LEU A 116 6.92 -7.77 6.03
N GLU A 117 7.38 -8.94 5.59
CA GLU A 117 8.51 -9.61 6.22
C GLU A 117 9.47 -10.24 5.22
N ARG A 118 10.36 -9.41 4.66
CA ARG A 118 11.62 -9.88 4.01
C ARG A 118 12.56 -10.68 4.94
N LYS A 119 12.11 -11.08 6.14
CA LYS A 119 12.89 -11.77 7.18
C LYS A 119 12.18 -12.93 7.90
N ALA A 120 10.90 -13.22 7.65
CA ALA A 120 10.23 -14.36 8.28
C ALA A 120 9.94 -15.45 7.26
N ARG A 121 10.45 -16.66 7.53
CA ARG A 121 10.15 -17.90 6.83
C ARG A 121 8.71 -18.37 7.11
N SER A 122 7.72 -17.49 7.00
CA SER A 122 6.34 -17.92 6.90
C SER A 122 6.13 -18.42 5.48
N SER A 123 6.33 -19.73 5.30
CA SER A 123 5.96 -20.44 4.08
C SER A 123 4.44 -20.41 3.99
N THR A 124 3.88 -19.30 3.52
CA THR A 124 2.56 -19.32 2.91
C THR A 124 2.63 -20.28 1.73
N ASP A 125 1.57 -21.03 1.48
CA ASP A 125 1.50 -21.91 0.30
C ASP A 125 1.24 -21.09 -0.98
N VAL A 126 1.60 -19.79 -0.98
CA VAL A 126 1.42 -18.85 -2.08
C VAL A 126 2.68 -17.99 -2.23
N THR A 127 3.14 -17.85 -3.46
CA THR A 127 4.26 -16.99 -3.85
C THR A 127 3.79 -16.00 -4.90
N TYR A 128 4.15 -14.75 -4.71
CA TYR A 128 3.89 -13.66 -5.63
C TYR A 128 5.12 -13.39 -6.48
N VAL A 129 4.91 -13.29 -7.79
CA VAL A 129 5.95 -13.01 -8.78
C VAL A 129 5.58 -11.71 -9.48
N LYS A 130 6.38 -10.66 -9.28
CA LYS A 130 6.25 -9.40 -10.02
C LYS A 130 6.93 -9.54 -11.36
N ILE A 131 6.19 -9.26 -12.43
CA ILE A 131 6.68 -9.36 -13.80
C ILE A 131 6.42 -8.07 -14.59
N ILE A 132 7.24 -7.87 -15.60
CA ILE A 132 7.05 -6.91 -16.68
C ILE A 132 7.31 -7.64 -18.00
N ALA A 133 6.58 -7.29 -19.06
CA ALA A 133 6.69 -7.93 -20.36
C ALA A 133 7.10 -6.92 -21.44
N PHE A 134 7.85 -7.38 -22.42
CA PHE A 134 8.31 -6.61 -23.57
C PHE A 134 7.99 -7.37 -24.86
N ASP A 135 7.54 -6.63 -25.88
CA ASP A 135 7.30 -7.19 -27.20
C ASP A 135 8.60 -7.47 -27.98
N GLU A 136 8.46 -8.00 -29.19
CA GLU A 136 9.60 -8.32 -30.07
C GLU A 136 10.43 -7.09 -30.47
N ALA A 137 9.87 -5.88 -30.35
CA ALA A 137 10.56 -4.62 -30.60
C ALA A 137 11.21 -4.05 -29.32
N ASN A 138 11.28 -4.83 -28.23
CA ASN A 138 11.71 -4.41 -26.89
C ASN A 138 10.92 -3.22 -26.35
N LYS A 139 9.64 -3.10 -26.71
CA LYS A 139 8.74 -2.11 -26.14
C LYS A 139 7.95 -2.74 -25.01
N GLU A 140 7.88 -2.02 -23.89
CA GLU A 140 7.09 -2.41 -22.73
C GLU A 140 5.62 -2.64 -23.12
N VAL A 141 5.10 -3.80 -22.72
CA VAL A 141 3.71 -4.18 -22.97
C VAL A 141 2.83 -3.66 -21.82
N PRO A 142 1.70 -2.97 -22.11
CA PRO A 142 0.81 -2.47 -21.07
C PRO A 142 0.31 -3.57 -20.12
N ALA A 143 0.22 -3.27 -18.81
CA ALA A 143 -0.23 -4.25 -17.81
C ALA A 143 -1.56 -4.91 -18.18
N GLU A 144 -2.52 -4.16 -18.72
CA GLU A 144 -3.84 -4.71 -19.10
C GLU A 144 -3.75 -5.74 -20.23
N ASP A 145 -2.82 -5.57 -21.15
CA ASP A 145 -2.57 -6.56 -22.22
C ASP A 145 -1.88 -7.81 -21.66
N VAL A 146 -0.96 -7.63 -20.70
CA VAL A 146 -0.33 -8.74 -19.97
C VAL A 146 -1.36 -9.53 -19.15
N LYS A 147 -2.18 -8.86 -18.35
CA LYS A 147 -3.26 -9.47 -17.56
C LYS A 147 -4.26 -10.22 -18.45
N ARG A 148 -4.67 -9.61 -19.58
CA ARG A 148 -5.56 -10.24 -20.54
C ARG A 148 -4.96 -11.54 -21.08
N LYS A 149 -3.72 -11.51 -21.55
CA LYS A 149 -3.07 -12.69 -22.14
C LYS A 149 -2.77 -13.78 -21.10
N LEU A 150 -2.38 -13.41 -19.87
CA LEU A 150 -2.27 -14.34 -18.75
C LEU A 150 -3.61 -15.02 -18.44
N THR A 151 -4.71 -14.28 -18.49
CA THR A 151 -6.06 -14.82 -18.27
C THR A 151 -6.46 -15.79 -19.39
N GLU A 152 -6.23 -15.40 -20.65
CA GLU A 152 -6.50 -16.24 -21.83
C GLU A 152 -5.70 -17.55 -21.80
N GLN A 153 -4.44 -17.50 -21.36
CA GLN A 153 -3.53 -18.64 -21.31
C GLN A 153 -3.52 -19.37 -19.97
N LYS A 154 -4.37 -18.98 -19.01
CA LYS A 154 -4.33 -19.45 -17.62
C LYS A 154 -4.21 -20.97 -17.50
N SER A 155 -5.11 -21.71 -18.13
CA SER A 155 -5.10 -23.18 -18.06
C SER A 155 -3.85 -23.79 -18.68
N ASN A 156 -3.33 -23.22 -19.77
CA ASN A 156 -2.10 -23.70 -20.42
C ASN A 156 -0.87 -23.44 -19.54
N ILE A 157 -0.82 -22.30 -18.85
CA ILE A 157 0.23 -21.95 -17.90
C ILE A 157 0.18 -22.91 -16.70
N GLU A 158 -0.99 -23.11 -16.09
CA GLU A 158 -1.17 -23.99 -14.94
C GLU A 158 -0.75 -25.43 -15.26
N ILE A 159 -1.11 -25.95 -16.45
CA ILE A 159 -0.72 -27.29 -16.91
C ILE A 159 0.81 -27.44 -17.05
N GLU A 160 1.49 -26.47 -17.65
CA GLU A 160 2.96 -26.56 -17.80
C GLU A 160 3.68 -26.38 -16.46
N LEU A 161 3.19 -25.49 -15.60
CA LEU A 161 3.74 -25.30 -14.26
C LEU A 161 3.51 -26.52 -13.36
N GLU A 162 2.38 -27.21 -13.47
CA GLU A 162 2.12 -28.45 -12.72
C GLU A 162 3.16 -29.54 -13.06
N LYS A 163 3.60 -29.63 -14.32
CA LYS A 163 4.69 -30.55 -14.70
C LYS A 163 6.01 -30.21 -14.01
N ILE A 164 6.29 -28.91 -13.84
CA ILE A 164 7.52 -28.41 -13.21
C ILE A 164 7.49 -28.65 -11.70
N PHE A 165 6.39 -28.27 -11.04
CA PHE A 165 6.27 -28.37 -9.58
C PHE A 165 5.87 -29.76 -9.09
N SER A 166 5.37 -30.63 -9.99
CA SER A 166 4.82 -31.94 -9.66
C SER A 166 3.67 -31.88 -8.65
N THR A 167 2.95 -30.75 -8.63
CA THR A 167 1.80 -30.46 -7.77
C THR A 167 0.81 -29.59 -8.55
N PRO A 168 -0.50 -29.65 -8.24
CA PRO A 168 -1.48 -28.79 -8.88
C PRO A 168 -1.16 -27.30 -8.68
N VAL A 169 -1.16 -26.54 -9.78
CA VAL A 169 -0.86 -25.11 -9.78
C VAL A 169 -2.11 -24.30 -10.09
N THR A 170 -2.34 -23.26 -9.30
CA THR A 170 -3.25 -22.16 -9.59
C THR A 170 -2.41 -20.91 -9.80
N ALA A 171 -2.56 -20.28 -10.96
CA ALA A 171 -1.93 -19.02 -11.31
C ALA A 171 -2.98 -17.91 -11.31
N ALA A 172 -3.10 -17.20 -10.20
CA ALA A 172 -4.00 -16.05 -10.08
C ALA A 172 -3.25 -14.76 -10.45
N ILE A 173 -3.99 -13.80 -11.03
CA ILE A 173 -3.48 -12.46 -11.31
C ILE A 173 -3.97 -11.59 -10.17
N GLU A 174 -3.04 -11.02 -9.41
CA GLU A 174 -3.36 -10.06 -8.35
C GLU A 174 -3.29 -8.65 -8.92
N GLU A 175 -4.20 -7.79 -8.48
CA GLU A 175 -3.99 -6.37 -8.68
C GLU A 175 -2.81 -5.95 -7.80
N ALA A 176 -1.82 -5.27 -8.40
CA ALA A 176 -0.83 -4.58 -7.60
C ALA A 176 -1.57 -3.73 -6.57
N PRO A 177 -1.14 -3.70 -5.29
CA PRO A 177 -1.74 -2.80 -4.32
C PRO A 177 -1.76 -1.42 -4.97
N ALA A 178 -2.95 -0.83 -5.11
CA ALA A 178 -3.04 0.53 -5.58
C ALA A 178 -2.09 1.34 -4.70
N ASP A 179 -1.14 2.05 -5.31
CA ASP A 179 -0.30 2.98 -4.56
C ASP A 179 -1.23 3.77 -3.65
N PRO A 180 -0.95 3.86 -2.34
CA PRO A 180 -1.81 4.59 -1.45
C PRO A 180 -2.03 5.97 -2.07
N ALA A 181 -3.30 6.33 -2.25
CA ALA A 181 -3.68 7.57 -2.92
C ALA A 181 -2.77 8.69 -2.43
N SER A 182 -2.23 9.49 -3.36
CA SER A 182 -1.25 10.52 -2.99
C SER A 182 -1.76 11.33 -1.79
N PRO A 183 -0.90 11.78 -0.87
CA PRO A 183 -1.32 12.55 0.30
C PRO A 183 -2.25 13.73 -0.07
N GLU A 184 -2.08 14.29 -1.26
CA GLU A 184 -2.94 15.33 -1.85
C GLU A 184 -4.36 14.82 -2.11
N LEU A 185 -4.52 13.65 -2.70
CA LEU A 185 -5.82 13.06 -3.01
C LEU A 185 -6.55 12.65 -1.71
N ILE A 186 -5.83 12.11 -0.72
CA ILE A 186 -6.36 11.84 0.62
C ILE A 186 -6.82 13.14 1.29
N ALA A 187 -5.99 14.19 1.28
CA ALA A 187 -6.35 15.49 1.86
C ALA A 187 -7.59 16.09 1.18
N THR A 188 -7.71 15.94 -0.14
CA THR A 188 -8.86 16.42 -0.91
C THR A 188 -10.13 15.68 -0.53
N ILE A 189 -10.08 14.34 -0.40
CA ILE A 189 -11.21 13.53 0.06
C ILE A 189 -11.62 13.94 1.47
N VAL A 190 -10.67 14.01 2.41
CA VAL A 190 -10.94 14.38 3.81
C VAL A 190 -11.56 15.77 3.91
N LEU A 191 -11.02 16.76 3.19
CA LEU A 191 -11.56 18.12 3.16
C LEU A 191 -12.98 18.15 2.60
N SER A 192 -13.25 17.40 1.54
CA SER A 192 -14.57 17.34 0.92
C SER A 192 -15.63 16.74 1.86
N VAL A 193 -15.27 15.67 2.60
CA VAL A 193 -16.14 15.03 3.59
C VAL A 193 -16.38 15.96 4.79
N LEU A 194 -15.34 16.64 5.28
CA LEU A 194 -15.47 17.64 6.36
C LEU A 194 -16.40 18.80 5.96
N LEU A 195 -16.28 19.29 4.72
CA LEU A 195 -17.14 20.34 4.20
C LEU A 195 -18.60 19.86 4.11
N ALA A 196 -18.83 18.65 3.62
CA ALA A 196 -20.18 18.08 3.55
C ALA A 196 -20.81 17.92 4.94
N CYS A 197 -20.07 17.37 5.91
CA CYS A 197 -20.54 17.20 7.29
C CYS A 197 -20.86 18.54 7.97
N THR A 198 -20.02 19.56 7.77
CA THR A 198 -20.25 20.89 8.34
C THR A 198 -21.47 21.58 7.72
N LEU A 199 -21.68 21.46 6.40
CA LEU A 199 -22.88 21.96 5.72
C LEU A 199 -24.15 21.27 6.23
N VAL A 200 -24.13 19.94 6.42
CA VAL A 200 -25.27 19.20 6.97
C VAL A 200 -25.57 19.63 8.40
N ALA A 201 -24.56 19.74 9.26
CA ALA A 201 -24.74 20.20 10.65
C ALA A 201 -25.31 21.62 10.72
N PHE A 202 -24.82 22.52 9.85
CA PHE A 202 -25.34 23.88 9.73
C PHE A 202 -26.80 23.90 9.29
N LEU A 203 -27.18 23.11 8.29
CA LEU A 203 -28.58 22.98 7.84
C LEU A 203 -29.48 22.47 8.97
N VAL A 204 -29.05 21.45 9.72
CA VAL A 204 -29.80 20.94 10.88
C VAL A 204 -29.95 22.01 11.95
N TYR A 205 -28.89 22.77 12.25
CA TYR A 205 -28.93 23.87 13.20
C TYR A 205 -29.90 24.97 12.76
N VAL A 206 -29.85 25.38 11.49
CA VAL A 206 -30.77 26.39 10.93
C VAL A 206 -32.23 25.90 11.03
N LEU A 207 -32.51 24.66 10.66
CA LEU A 207 -33.84 24.06 10.78
C LEU A 207 -34.31 24.02 12.25
N PHE A 208 -33.42 23.67 13.17
CA PHE A 208 -33.70 23.67 14.61
C PHE A 208 -33.98 25.08 15.13
N ALA A 209 -33.18 26.07 14.74
CA ALA A 209 -33.35 27.47 15.12
C ALA A 209 -34.66 28.05 14.58
N ILE A 210 -35.03 27.73 13.33
CA ILE A 210 -36.32 28.10 12.73
C ILE A 210 -37.48 27.46 13.50
N LYS A 211 -37.42 26.16 13.81
CA LYS A 211 -38.44 25.46 14.61
C LYS A 211 -38.57 26.07 16.01
N ARG A 212 -37.43 26.37 16.65
CA ARG A 212 -37.38 26.99 17.97
C ARG A 212 -38.04 28.38 17.94
N LYS A 213 -37.69 29.23 16.97
CA LYS A 213 -38.31 30.56 16.80
C LYS A 213 -39.83 30.46 16.60
N ARG A 214 -40.31 29.57 15.73
CA ARG A 214 -41.75 29.33 15.53
C ARG A 214 -42.48 28.95 16.82
N LYS A 215 -41.85 28.11 17.66
CA LYS A 215 -42.41 27.70 18.95
C LYS A 215 -42.51 28.87 19.94
N TYR A 216 -41.49 29.73 20.01
CA TYR A 216 -41.54 30.94 20.85
C TYR A 216 -42.62 31.92 20.39
N GLU A 217 -42.76 32.13 19.07
CA GLU A 217 -43.82 33.00 18.52
C GLU A 217 -45.23 32.45 18.84
N GLN A 218 -45.44 31.14 18.72
CA GLN A 218 -46.70 30.51 19.13
C GLN A 218 -46.99 30.69 20.62
N GLN A 219 -45.98 30.48 21.49
CA GLN A 219 -46.15 30.68 22.94
C GLN A 219 -46.42 32.15 23.30
N TYR A 220 -45.78 33.10 22.62
CA TYR A 220 -46.04 34.52 22.79
C TYR A 220 -47.48 34.90 22.41
N LEU A 221 -47.98 34.37 21.29
CA LEU A 221 -49.36 34.60 20.84
C LEU A 221 -50.38 33.99 21.80
N VAL A 222 -50.17 32.76 22.27
CA VAL A 222 -51.02 32.10 23.28
C VAL A 222 -51.04 32.89 24.58
N LYS A 223 -49.87 33.36 25.06
CA LYS A 223 -49.79 34.15 26.29
C LYS A 223 -50.48 35.50 26.14
N LYS A 224 -50.29 36.19 25.01
CA LYS A 224 -51.00 37.45 24.70
C LYS A 224 -52.51 37.24 24.65
N GLN A 225 -52.99 36.13 24.09
CA GLN A 225 -54.41 35.79 24.09
C GLN A 225 -54.94 35.49 25.50
N ALA A 226 -54.16 34.80 26.34
CA ALA A 226 -54.50 34.54 27.74
C ALA A 226 -54.53 35.81 28.60
N ASP A 227 -53.59 36.74 28.41
CA ASP A 227 -53.56 38.03 29.12
C ASP A 227 -54.75 38.93 28.71
N ILE A 228 -55.17 38.88 27.44
CA ILE A 228 -56.42 39.54 26.99
C ILE A 228 -57.66 38.91 27.64
N MET A 229 -57.63 37.59 27.91
CA MET A 229 -58.75 36.86 28.51
C MET A 229 -58.84 37.05 30.03
N HIS A 230 -57.72 37.26 30.73
CA HIS A 230 -57.65 37.49 32.18
C HIS A 230 -57.77 38.96 32.60
N GLY A 231 -57.72 39.92 31.67
CA GLY A 231 -57.85 41.35 31.93
C GLY A 231 -59.28 41.86 32.17
N ILE A 232 -60.27 40.96 32.18
CA ILE A 232 -61.68 41.27 32.46
C ILE A 232 -62.07 40.45 33.69
N ASP A 233 -61.79 40.96 34.90
CA ASP A 233 -62.68 40.87 36.08
C ASP A 233 -62.07 41.60 37.30
N ASN A 234 -62.93 42.41 37.91
CA ASN A 234 -62.73 43.49 38.87
C ASN A 234 -62.94 42.97 40.33
N PRO A 235 -63.22 43.81 41.35
CA PRO A 235 -62.37 44.64 42.23
C PRO A 235 -62.31 44.16 43.72
N GLY A 236 -61.46 44.78 44.55
CA GLY A 236 -61.86 45.18 45.92
C GLY A 236 -61.05 44.72 47.15
N ALA A 237 -60.62 45.74 47.93
CA ALA A 237 -60.48 45.82 49.40
C ALA A 237 -59.20 45.30 50.13
N THR A 238 -58.32 46.26 50.50
CA THR A 238 -57.90 46.68 51.89
C THR A 238 -57.88 45.61 53.02
N ASP A 239 -56.97 45.53 54.01
CA ASP A 239 -56.10 46.51 54.68
C ASP A 239 -54.92 45.88 55.49
N LYS A 240 -53.98 46.76 55.88
CA LYS A 240 -53.11 46.87 57.10
C LYS A 240 -52.18 45.75 57.65
N ASN A 241 -50.92 46.19 57.77
CA ASN A 241 -49.98 46.13 58.90
C ASN A 241 -49.50 44.78 59.48
N GLY A 242 -48.18 44.56 59.41
CA GLY A 242 -47.45 43.63 60.29
C GLY A 242 -46.01 43.36 59.83
N SER A 243 -45.07 44.20 60.25
CA SER A 243 -43.62 44.04 60.04
C SER A 243 -43.02 42.91 60.89
N LEU A 244 -42.02 42.16 60.39
CA LEU A 244 -40.76 41.94 61.12
C LEU A 244 -39.64 41.24 60.30
N LYS A 245 -38.54 42.00 60.15
CA LYS A 245 -37.09 41.68 60.18
C LYS A 245 -36.45 40.57 59.31
N SER A 246 -35.66 41.11 58.38
CA SER A 246 -34.30 40.83 57.88
C SER A 246 -33.33 39.87 58.62
N LEU A 247 -32.30 39.49 57.82
CA LEU A 247 -30.91 39.06 58.10
C LEU A 247 -30.64 37.53 58.15
N GLU A 248 -29.59 36.96 57.54
CA GLU A 248 -28.58 37.34 56.53
C GLU A 248 -27.68 36.11 56.32
N LYS A 249 -27.12 35.93 55.10
CA LYS A 249 -25.84 35.24 54.78
C LYS A 249 -25.72 33.73 55.12
N LEU A 250 -24.84 32.93 54.51
CA LEU A 250 -23.56 33.17 53.84
C LEU A 250 -23.23 31.97 52.93
N ASP A 251 -22.76 32.22 51.71
CA ASP A 251 -22.06 31.27 50.84
C ASP A 251 -20.58 31.18 51.22
N HIS A 252 -20.01 29.97 51.24
CA HIS A 252 -18.60 29.65 50.92
C HIS A 252 -18.53 28.16 50.55
N SER A 253 -18.17 27.81 49.32
CA SER A 253 -16.80 27.67 48.77
C SER A 253 -16.24 26.28 49.00
N ASN A 254 -15.85 25.58 47.92
CA ASN A 254 -14.44 25.40 47.56
C ASN A 254 -14.25 24.42 46.39
N ASN A 255 -13.16 24.70 45.66
CA ASN A 255 -12.39 23.79 44.80
C ASN A 255 -12.25 22.36 45.35
#